data_AF-A0A976CBN9-F1
#
_entry.id   AF-A0A976CBN9-F1
#
_cell.length_a   1.000
_cell.length_b   1.000
_cell.length_c   1.000
_cell.angle_alpha   90.00
_cell.angle_beta   90.00
_cell.angle_gamma   90.00
#
_symmetry.space_group_name_H-M   'P 1'
#
loop_
_entity.id
_entity.type
_entity.pdbx_description
1 polymer ?
#
loop_
_entity_poly.entity_id
_entity_poly.type
_entity_poly.pdbx_seq_one_letter_code
_entity_poly.pdbx_strand_id
1 'polypeptide(L)' 'MLEYVKMILEKVSFDLVVFEKELRKSIHSYLPSADEIESLRQWCYNKFDSSEHLRIMKVCFSA' A
#
# COMPACT_ATOMS: atom_id res chain seq x y z
N MET A 1 9.83 2.50 9.37
CA MET A 1 9.63 2.84 7.95
C MET A 1 8.17 2.74 7.54
N LEU A 2 7.42 1.77 8.09
CA LEU A 2 5.99 1.60 7.84
C LEU A 2 5.13 2.87 8.03
N GLU A 3 5.32 3.66 9.09
CA GLU A 3 4.52 4.88 9.29
C GLU A 3 4.72 5.94 8.20
N TYR A 4 5.95 6.06 7.69
CA TYR A 4 6.25 6.97 6.58
C TYR A 4 5.57 6.51 5.28
N VAL A 5 5.58 5.20 5.01
CA VAL A 5 4.84 4.60 3.90
C VAL A 5 3.35 4.89 4.01
N LYS A 6 2.75 4.68 5.20
CA LYS A 6 1.33 4.98 5.44
C LYS A 6 1.00 6.43 5.11
N MET A 7 1.81 7.38 5.59
CA MET A 7 1.64 8.80 5.32
C MET A 7 1.72 9.12 3.81
N ILE A 8 2.67 8.53 3.08
CA ILE A 8 2.77 8.72 1.62
C ILE A 8 1.51 8.19 0.94
N LEU A 9 1.11 6.95 1.24
CA LEU A 9 -0.05 6.32 0.63
C LEU A 9 -1.33 7.10 0.88
N GLU A 10 -1.53 7.66 2.08
CA GLU A 10 -2.65 8.58 2.34
C GLU A 10 -2.58 9.81 1.43
N LYS A 11 -1.41 10.44 1.31
CA LYS A 11 -1.25 11.64 0.48
C LYS A 11 -1.46 11.39 -0.99
N VAL A 12 -1.09 10.23 -1.53
CA VAL A 12 -1.24 9.92 -2.96
C VAL A 12 -2.52 9.15 -3.28
N SER A 13 -3.34 8.83 -2.28
CA SER A 13 -4.55 7.99 -2.43
C SER A 13 -5.60 8.55 -3.40
N PHE A 14 -5.58 9.85 -3.66
CA PHE A 14 -6.49 10.52 -4.61
C PHE A 14 -6.18 10.17 -6.08
N ASP A 15 -4.96 9.74 -6.39
CA ASP A 15 -4.54 9.32 -7.73
C ASP A 15 -4.19 7.83 -7.71
N LEU A 16 -5.03 7.02 -8.36
CA LEU A 16 -4.89 5.57 -8.36
C LEU A 16 -3.57 5.09 -8.99
N VAL A 17 -3.06 5.80 -9.99
CA VAL A 17 -1.82 5.43 -10.69
C VAL A 17 -0.60 5.72 -9.82
N VAL A 18 -0.58 6.87 -9.15
CA VAL A 18 0.49 7.21 -8.20
C VAL A 18 0.41 6.31 -6.97
N PHE A 19 -0.79 6.04 -6.46
CA PHE A 19 -1.01 5.13 -5.34
C PHE A 19 -0.45 3.72 -5.62
N GLU A 20 -0.77 3.13 -6.78
CA GLU A 20 -0.25 1.82 -7.17
C GLU A 20 1.29 1.81 -7.23
N LYS A 21 1.89 2.84 -7.82
CA LYS A 21 3.35 2.96 -7.93
C LYS A 21 4.03 3.04 -6.56
N GLU A 22 3.54 3.90 -5.68
CA GLU A 22 4.11 4.06 -4.34
C GLU A 22 3.85 2.82 -3.46
N LEU A 23 2.71 2.16 -3.62
CA LEU A 23 2.42 0.90 -2.91
C LEU A 23 3.39 -0.21 -3.31
N ARG A 24 3.60 -0.44 -4.63
CA ARG A 24 4.61 -1.41 -5.10
C ARG A 24 5.99 -1.06 -4.60
N LYS A 25 6.40 0.19 -4.73
CA LYS A 25 7.72 0.65 -4.29
C LYS A 25 7.92 0.43 -2.78
N SER A 26 6.87 0.63 -2.00
CA SER A 26 6.86 0.38 -0.55
C SER A 26 7.10 -1.08 -0.21
N ILE A 27 6.37 -1.99 -0.86
CA ILE A 27 6.49 -3.43 -0.66
C ILE A 27 7.87 -3.94 -1.08
N HIS A 28 8.41 -3.48 -2.20
CA HIS A 28 9.66 -4.03 -2.75
C HIS A 28 10.94 -3.36 -2.23
N SER A 29 10.91 -2.09 -1.82
CA SER A 29 12.13 -1.31 -1.55
C SER A 29 12.19 -0.66 -0.17
N TYR A 30 11.07 -0.46 0.51
CA TYR A 30 11.04 0.25 1.80
C TYR A 30 10.75 -0.64 3.00
N LEU A 31 10.05 -1.77 2.80
CA LEU A 31 9.71 -2.72 3.85
C LEU A 31 10.57 -3.99 3.71
N PRO A 32 11.65 -4.14 4.51
CA PRO A 32 12.57 -5.27 4.40
C PRO A 32 12.03 -6.58 5.01
N SER A 33 11.00 -6.49 5.84
CA SER A 33 10.48 -7.62 6.63
C SER A 33 9.06 -7.98 6.21
N ALA A 34 8.76 -9.27 6.12
CA ALA A 34 7.41 -9.77 5.79
C ALA A 34 6.35 -9.31 6.80
N ASP A 35 6.71 -9.16 8.08
CA ASP A 35 5.81 -8.68 9.15
C ASP A 35 5.34 -7.22 8.92
N GLU A 36 6.24 -6.36 8.45
CA GLU A 36 5.90 -4.98 8.11
C GLU A 36 5.00 -4.91 6.87
N ILE A 37 5.22 -5.81 5.90
CA ILE A 37 4.37 -5.92 4.69
C ILE A 37 2.96 -6.39 5.07
N GLU A 38 2.84 -7.38 5.94
CA GLU A 38 1.54 -7.85 6.43
C GLU A 38 0.83 -6.74 7.23
N SER A 39 1.56 -6.04 8.10
CA SER A 39 1.05 -4.87 8.83
C SER A 39 0.59 -3.75 7.89
N LEU A 40 1.32 -3.50 6.80
CA LEU A 40 0.91 -2.54 5.76
C LEU A 40 -0.37 -3.01 5.06
N ARG A 41 -0.45 -4.29 4.72
CA ARG A 41 -1.59 -4.90 4.03
C ARG A 41 -2.86 -4.75 4.86
N GLN A 42 -2.83 -5.19 6.12
CA GLN A 42 -3.98 -5.06 7.02
C GLN A 42 -4.43 -3.60 7.15
N TRP A 43 -3.47 -2.69 7.30
CA TRP A 43 -3.77 -1.26 7.38
C TRP A 43 -4.38 -0.72 6.08
N CYS A 44 -3.86 -1.09 4.92
CA CYS A 44 -4.40 -0.69 3.61
C CYS A 44 -5.86 -1.12 3.46
N TYR A 45 -6.16 -2.39 3.73
CA TYR A 45 -7.52 -2.93 3.63
C TYR A 45 -8.50 -2.32 4.65
N ASN A 46 -8.01 -1.84 5.79
CA ASN A 46 -8.85 -1.14 6.78
C ASN A 46 -9.03 0.36 6.46
N LYS A 47 -8.11 0.95 5.69
CA LYS A 47 -8.09 2.40 5.45
C LYS A 47 -8.75 2.79 4.12
N PHE A 48 -8.62 1.95 3.09
CA PHE A 48 -9.17 2.21 1.77
C PHE A 48 -10.16 1.12 1.36
N ASP A 49 -11.45 1.45 1.41
CA ASP A 49 -12.55 0.53 1.09
C ASP A 49 -13.09 0.71 -0.33
N SER A 50 -12.53 1.64 -1.11
CA SER A 50 -12.97 1.91 -2.47
C SER A 50 -12.67 0.72 -3.39
N SER A 51 -13.64 0.36 -4.23
CA SER A 51 -13.52 -0.77 -5.17
C SER A 51 -12.26 -0.71 -6.05
N GLU A 52 -11.82 0.49 -6.41
CA GLU A 52 -10.61 0.73 -7.20
C GLU A 52 -9.34 0.43 -6.40
N HIS A 53 -9.23 0.94 -5.17
CA HIS A 53 -8.11 0.66 -4.27
C HIS A 53 -8.01 -0.84 -3.94
N LEU A 54 -9.15 -1.50 -3.68
CA LEU A 54 -9.18 -2.94 -3.41
C LEU A 54 -8.62 -3.77 -4.57
N ARG A 55 -8.90 -3.38 -5.82
CA ARG A 55 -8.33 -4.04 -7.01
C ARG A 55 -6.80 -3.88 -7.04
N ILE A 56 -6.31 -2.67 -6.81
CA ILE A 56 -4.87 -2.37 -6.79
C ILE A 56 -4.16 -3.17 -5.69
N MET A 57 -4.71 -3.15 -4.48
CA MET A 57 -4.15 -3.90 -3.33
C MET A 57 -4.09 -5.39 -3.60
N LYS A 58 -5.17 -5.95 -4.17
CA LYS A 58 -5.22 -7.38 -4.50
C LYS A 58 -4.12 -7.76 -5.48
N VAL A 59 -3.81 -6.91 -6.46
CA VAL A 59 -2.70 -7.13 -7.41
C VAL A 59 -1.34 -6.96 -6.72
N CYS A 60 -1.16 -5.90 -5.93
CA CYS A 60 0.14 -5.57 -5.34
C CYS A 60 0.58 -6.55 -4.25
N PHE A 61 -0.34 -7.08 -3.45
CA PHE A 61 -0.05 -8.03 -2.37
C PHE A 61 -0.13 -9.51 -2.79
N SER A 62 -0.45 -9.81 -4.05
CA SER A 62 -0.42 -11.21 -4.58
C SER A 62 0.89 -11.58 -5.28
N ALA A 63 1.82 -10.62 -5.42
CA ALA A 63 3.08 -10.76 -6.15
C ALA A 63 4.28 -11.11 -5.26
#